data_AF-Q648G6-F1
#
_entry.id   AF-Q648G6-F1
#
_cell.length_a   1.000
_cell.length_b   1.000
_cell.length_c   1.000
_cell.angle_alpha   90.00
_cell.angle_beta   90.00
_cell.angle_gamma   90.00
#
_symmetry.space_group_name_H-M   'P 1'
#
loop_
_entity.id
_entity.type
_entity.pdbx_description
1 polymer ?
#
loop_
_entity_poly.entity_id
_entity_poly.type
_entity_poly.pdbx_seq_one_letter_code
_entity_poly.pdbx_strand_id
1 'polypeptide(L)'
;MAEEEGNLFSGDIALSTPYGVVYIRNKGREITFKLHDSISQNIHNKVLFNYVAELHRQGITEINCDHVYFDYLKRGISLKRSSRILDIVYFRKGQIYECEVKTTREIWLEHTAQQLKDFEKTCENLIMLVPRSEMETTRQLLQSLKLFKTKVDTYEL
;
A
#
# COMPACT_ATOMS: atom_id res chain seq x y z
N MET A 1 27.94 -7.89 7.25
CA MET A 1 29.36 -7.50 7.27
C MET A 1 29.53 -6.42 6.23
N ALA A 2 29.79 -5.18 6.65
CA ALA A 2 30.12 -4.09 5.76
C ALA A 2 31.65 -4.09 5.59
N GLU A 3 32.12 -4.07 4.35
CA GLU A 3 33.54 -3.91 4.05
C GLU A 3 33.82 -2.41 3.89
N GLU A 4 34.67 -1.87 4.75
CA GLU A 4 35.23 -0.52 4.63
C GLU A 4 36.53 -0.62 3.82
N GLU A 5 36.50 -0.24 2.55
CA GLU A 5 37.72 0.14 1.83
C GLU A 5 37.94 1.64 1.96
N GLY A 6 38.89 2.01 2.83
CA GLY A 6 39.28 3.39 3.06
C GLY A 6 40.19 3.90 1.95
N ASN A 7 39.82 5.05 1.38
CA ASN A 7 40.80 6.00 0.83
C ASN A 7 40.54 7.35 1.50
N LEU A 8 41.47 7.76 2.38
CA LEU A 8 41.39 9.00 3.13
C LEU A 8 41.58 10.20 2.19
N PHE A 9 40.71 11.22 2.36
CA PHE A 9 40.79 12.58 1.80
C PHE A 9 40.13 12.88 0.45
N SER A 10 38.88 12.46 0.24
CA SER A 10 38.03 13.09 -0.79
C SER A 10 36.55 13.19 -0.40
N GLY A 11 36.23 13.82 0.74
CA GLY A 11 34.98 14.56 1.02
C GLY A 11 33.60 13.87 0.94
N ASP A 12 33.53 12.69 0.35
CA ASP A 12 32.34 11.99 -0.10
C ASP A 12 32.39 10.55 0.43
N ILE A 13 31.37 10.15 1.18
CA ILE A 13 31.21 8.83 1.77
C ILE A 13 30.07 8.13 1.04
N ALA A 14 30.29 6.88 0.61
CA ALA A 14 29.24 6.02 0.09
C ALA A 14 28.98 4.88 1.08
N LEU A 15 27.79 4.83 1.65
CA LEU A 15 27.35 3.74 2.52
C LEU A 15 26.45 2.81 1.71
N SER A 16 26.95 1.62 1.39
CA SER A 16 26.17 0.61 0.68
C SER A 16 25.34 -0.21 1.67
N THR A 17 24.08 -0.41 1.35
CA THR A 17 23.15 -1.28 2.08
C THR A 17 22.57 -2.30 1.09
N PRO A 18 21.94 -3.40 1.56
CA PRO A 18 21.24 -4.31 0.67
C PRO A 18 20.14 -3.64 -0.19
N TYR A 19 19.66 -2.47 0.22
CA TYR A 19 18.52 -1.79 -0.40
C TYR A 19 18.91 -0.59 -1.28
N GLY A 20 20.14 -0.12 -1.19
CA GLY A 20 20.55 1.11 -1.84
C GLY A 20 21.86 1.65 -1.30
N VAL A 21 22.28 2.77 -1.89
CA VAL A 21 23.51 3.47 -1.53
C VAL A 21 23.15 4.87 -1.03
N VAL A 22 23.67 5.21 0.15
CA VAL A 22 23.64 6.57 0.70
C VAL A 22 24.94 7.26 0.34
N TYR A 23 24.85 8.34 -0.41
CA TYR A 23 25.99 9.20 -0.72
C TYR A 23 25.94 10.43 0.18
N ILE A 24 26.95 10.60 1.02
CA ILE A 24 27.16 11.80 1.83
C ILE A 24 28.28 12.57 1.14
N ARG A 25 27.95 13.66 0.43
CA ARG A 25 28.92 14.44 -0.34
C ARG A 25 29.15 15.82 0.24
N ASN A 26 30.16 16.52 -0.28
CA ASN A 26 30.44 17.92 0.06
C ASN A 26 30.61 18.11 1.57
N LYS A 27 31.46 17.27 2.18
CA LYS A 27 31.74 17.32 3.63
C LYS A 27 30.47 17.21 4.49
N GLY A 28 29.49 16.43 4.04
CA GLY A 28 28.24 16.20 4.77
C GLY A 28 27.09 17.18 4.46
N ARG A 29 27.25 18.08 3.48
CA ARG A 29 26.19 19.04 3.11
C ARG A 29 25.18 18.49 2.13
N GLU A 30 25.50 17.40 1.43
CA GLU A 30 24.58 16.72 0.52
C GLU A 30 24.42 15.27 0.96
N ILE A 31 23.17 14.82 1.12
CA ILE A 31 22.83 13.42 1.35
C ILE A 31 21.91 12.97 0.22
N THR A 32 22.40 12.08 -0.64
CA THR A 32 21.62 11.47 -1.72
C THR A 32 21.37 9.99 -1.41
N PHE A 33 20.11 9.58 -1.42
CA PHE A 33 19.73 8.17 -1.35
C PHE A 33 19.42 7.64 -2.75
N LYS A 34 20.16 6.62 -3.20
CA LYS A 34 19.82 5.87 -4.41
C LYS A 34 19.40 4.47 -4.04
N LEU A 35 18.15 4.13 -4.27
CA LEU A 35 17.68 2.75 -4.17
C LEU A 35 18.27 1.93 -5.33
N HIS A 36 18.53 0.64 -5.11
CA HIS A 36 18.92 -0.25 -6.20
C HIS A 36 17.78 -0.39 -7.22
N ASP A 37 18.10 -0.62 -8.49
CA ASP A 37 17.10 -0.77 -9.56
C ASP A 37 16.14 -1.95 -9.32
N SER A 38 16.60 -2.95 -8.55
CA SER A 38 15.77 -4.06 -8.08
C SER A 38 14.66 -3.62 -7.11
N ILE A 39 14.80 -2.45 -6.49
CA ILE A 39 13.78 -1.81 -5.66
C ILE A 39 12.97 -0.85 -6.55
N SER A 40 12.16 -1.46 -7.41
CA SER A 40 11.12 -0.74 -8.12
C SER A 40 9.91 -0.50 -7.22
N GLN A 41 9.25 0.65 -7.37
CA GLN A 41 7.94 0.84 -6.74
C GLN A 41 6.95 -0.16 -7.35
N ASN A 42 6.54 -1.13 -6.54
CA ASN A 42 5.45 -2.05 -6.88
C ASN A 42 4.20 -1.23 -7.26
N ILE A 43 3.51 -1.66 -8.33
CA ILE A 43 2.21 -1.14 -8.78
C ILE A 43 1.27 -0.99 -7.58
N HIS A 44 1.23 -1.99 -6.68
CA HIS A 44 0.42 -1.95 -5.45
C HIS A 44 0.70 -0.71 -4.61
N ASN A 45 1.97 -0.40 -4.34
CA ASN A 45 2.34 0.77 -3.53
C ASN A 45 1.97 2.09 -4.21
N LYS A 46 2.07 2.17 -5.55
CA LYS A 46 1.63 3.37 -6.29
C LYS A 46 0.13 3.58 -6.17
N VAL A 47 -0.65 2.51 -6.26
CA VAL A 47 -2.10 2.53 -6.06
C VAL A 47 -2.44 3.01 -4.65
N LEU A 48 -1.81 2.42 -3.63
CA LEU A 48 -2.01 2.81 -2.23
C LEU A 48 -1.70 4.29 -2.02
N PHE A 49 -0.56 4.76 -2.52
CA PHE A 49 -0.14 6.15 -2.39
C PHE A 49 -1.18 7.10 -3.00
N ASN A 50 -1.59 6.85 -4.25
CA ASN A 50 -2.53 7.71 -4.97
C ASN A 50 -3.92 7.70 -4.31
N TYR A 51 -4.43 6.52 -3.92
CA TYR A 51 -5.74 6.37 -3.32
C TYR A 51 -5.80 7.05 -1.94
N VAL A 52 -4.78 6.87 -1.11
CA VAL A 52 -4.69 7.53 0.21
C VAL A 52 -4.60 9.05 0.08
N ALA A 53 -3.83 9.56 -0.89
CA ALA A 53 -3.75 10.99 -1.17
C ALA A 53 -5.11 11.56 -1.64
N GLU A 54 -5.85 10.81 -2.44
CA GLU A 54 -7.22 11.17 -2.86
C GLU A 54 -8.19 11.19 -1.68
N LEU A 55 -8.21 10.15 -0.83
CA LEU A 55 -9.05 10.13 0.38
C LEU A 55 -8.81 11.37 1.27
N HIS A 56 -7.53 11.73 1.47
CA HIS A 56 -7.18 12.92 2.24
C HIS A 56 -7.65 14.22 1.56
N ARG A 57 -7.50 14.35 0.23
CA ARG A 57 -8.04 15.48 -0.55
C ARG A 57 -9.56 15.59 -0.44
N GLN A 58 -10.27 14.48 -0.24
CA GLN A 58 -11.71 14.46 0.02
C GLN A 58 -12.09 14.84 1.46
N GLY A 59 -11.12 15.22 2.29
CA GLY A 59 -11.33 15.66 3.68
C GLY A 59 -11.42 14.51 4.68
N ILE A 60 -11.01 13.28 4.30
CA ILE A 60 -10.95 12.15 5.22
C ILE A 60 -9.64 12.28 6.02
N THR A 61 -9.75 12.42 7.34
CA THR A 61 -8.61 12.67 8.24
C THR A 61 -8.27 11.48 9.14
N GLU A 62 -9.15 10.47 9.17
CA GLU A 62 -8.98 9.27 9.98
C GLU A 62 -8.63 8.09 9.08
N ILE A 63 -7.38 8.05 8.62
CA ILE A 63 -6.90 7.05 7.65
C ILE A 63 -5.68 6.34 8.23
N ASN A 64 -5.59 5.02 8.04
CA ASN A 64 -4.34 4.28 8.09
C ASN A 64 -4.21 3.43 6.83
N CYS A 65 -2.98 3.17 6.42
CA CYS A 65 -2.67 2.39 5.23
C CYS A 65 -1.35 1.63 5.42
N ASP A 66 -1.29 0.39 4.94
CA ASP A 66 -0.06 -0.39 4.94
C ASP A 66 0.95 0.16 3.91
N HIS A 67 2.23 -0.11 4.12
CA HIS A 67 3.34 0.10 3.17
C HIS A 67 3.60 1.53 2.64
N VAL A 68 2.73 2.50 2.87
CA VAL A 68 2.91 3.91 2.47
C VAL A 68 2.97 4.82 3.69
N TYR A 69 3.69 5.93 3.57
CA TYR A 69 3.83 6.93 4.61
C TYR A 69 3.28 8.28 4.15
N PHE A 70 2.37 8.83 4.96
CA PHE A 70 2.03 10.25 4.99
C PHE A 70 2.03 10.71 6.45
N ASP A 71 2.36 11.97 6.68
CA ASP A 71 2.38 12.60 8.01
C ASP A 71 1.00 12.61 8.68
N TYR A 72 -0.07 12.62 7.89
CA TYR A 72 -1.46 12.59 8.35
C TYR A 72 -2.03 11.18 8.63
N LEU A 73 -1.27 10.09 8.41
CA LEU A 73 -1.78 8.74 8.69
C LEU A 73 -1.86 8.45 10.19
N LYS A 74 -3.04 8.06 10.66
CA LYS A 74 -3.31 7.67 12.05
C LYS A 74 -2.91 6.20 12.30
N ARG A 75 -1.63 5.97 12.62
CA ARG A 75 -1.08 4.62 12.89
C ARG A 75 -1.72 3.86 14.06
N GLY A 76 -2.47 4.56 14.92
CA GLY A 76 -3.27 3.93 15.98
C GLY A 76 -4.51 3.19 15.48
N ILE A 77 -4.96 3.42 14.24
CA ILE A 77 -6.07 2.66 13.64
C ILE A 77 -5.57 1.28 13.22
N SER A 78 -6.17 0.22 13.74
CA SER A 78 -5.77 -1.15 13.40
C SER A 78 -6.13 -1.50 11.95
N LEU A 79 -5.15 -1.96 11.19
CA LEU A 79 -5.34 -2.60 9.87
C LEU A 79 -5.72 -4.08 9.99
N LYS A 80 -5.54 -4.69 11.17
CA LYS A 80 -5.73 -6.13 11.36
C LYS A 80 -7.22 -6.49 11.44
N ARG A 81 -7.63 -7.51 10.70
CA ARG A 81 -8.95 -8.17 10.79
C ARG A 81 -8.75 -9.67 10.93
N SER A 82 -9.09 -10.21 12.10
CA SER A 82 -8.76 -11.59 12.46
C SER A 82 -7.26 -11.88 12.27
N SER A 83 -6.89 -12.82 11.40
CA SER A 83 -5.51 -13.17 11.08
C SER A 83 -4.92 -12.40 9.89
N ARG A 84 -5.68 -11.49 9.26
CA ARG A 84 -5.30 -10.76 8.05
C ARG A 84 -5.03 -9.28 8.34
N ILE A 85 -4.25 -8.66 7.47
CA ILE A 85 -3.96 -7.22 7.48
C ILE A 85 -4.60 -6.65 6.21
N LEU A 86 -5.34 -5.56 6.36
CA LEU A 86 -5.93 -4.79 5.26
C LEU A 86 -4.92 -3.76 4.74
N ASP A 87 -5.07 -3.43 3.46
CA ASP A 87 -4.28 -2.38 2.83
C ASP A 87 -4.62 -0.98 3.36
N ILE A 88 -5.90 -0.65 3.54
CA ILE A 88 -6.36 0.68 3.98
C ILE A 88 -7.52 0.52 4.96
N VAL A 89 -7.54 1.33 6.01
CA VAL A 89 -8.71 1.51 6.87
C VAL A 89 -8.94 3.01 7.07
N TYR A 90 -10.15 3.48 6.85
CA TYR A 90 -10.50 4.87 7.11
C TYR A 90 -11.90 5.05 7.70
N PHE A 91 -12.13 6.17 8.37
CA PHE A 91 -13.46 6.55 8.85
C PHE A 91 -14.04 7.70 8.05
N ARG A 92 -15.30 7.57 7.65
CA ARG A 92 -16.05 8.64 6.98
C ARG A 92 -17.46 8.67 7.54
N LYS A 93 -17.89 9.83 8.05
CA LYS A 93 -19.23 10.03 8.64
C LYS A 93 -19.56 9.00 9.74
N GLY A 94 -18.58 8.69 10.60
CA GLY A 94 -18.75 7.74 11.71
C GLY A 94 -18.79 6.27 11.31
N GLN A 95 -18.60 5.93 10.04
CA GLN A 95 -18.52 4.55 9.56
C GLN A 95 -17.08 4.19 9.22
N ILE A 96 -16.68 2.96 9.54
CA ILE A 96 -15.41 2.39 9.12
C ILE A 96 -15.52 1.85 7.70
N TYR A 97 -14.50 2.11 6.90
CA TYR A 97 -14.33 1.60 5.54
C TYR A 97 -12.98 0.90 5.45
N GLU A 98 -13.00 -0.26 4.83
CA GLU A 98 -11.92 -1.25 4.93
C GLU A 98 -11.59 -1.69 3.52
N CYS A 99 -10.39 -1.36 3.04
CA CYS A 99 -10.04 -1.55 1.65
C CYS A 99 -8.95 -2.60 1.48
N GLU A 100 -9.12 -3.42 0.44
CA GLU A 100 -8.13 -4.36 -0.05
C GLU A 100 -7.89 -4.07 -1.54
N VAL A 101 -6.64 -3.82 -1.92
CA VAL A 101 -6.22 -3.58 -3.29
C VAL A 101 -5.89 -4.91 -3.96
N LYS A 102 -6.37 -5.06 -5.20
CA LYS A 102 -6.03 -6.17 -6.07
C LYS A 102 -5.71 -5.67 -7.47
N THR A 103 -4.71 -6.27 -8.10
CA THR A 103 -4.36 -6.08 -9.51
C THR A 103 -5.19 -7.02 -10.39
N THR A 104 -5.24 -6.77 -11.70
CA THR A 104 -5.93 -7.64 -12.68
C THR A 104 -5.54 -9.13 -12.54
N ARG A 105 -4.27 -9.40 -12.21
CA ARG A 105 -3.78 -10.78 -12.04
C ARG A 105 -4.30 -11.44 -10.76
N GLU A 106 -4.55 -10.67 -9.71
CA GLU A 106 -4.91 -11.21 -8.40
C GLU A 106 -6.40 -11.48 -8.24
N ILE A 107 -7.26 -10.76 -8.95
CA ILE A 107 -8.73 -10.85 -8.83
C ILE A 107 -9.22 -12.29 -9.01
N TRP A 108 -8.60 -13.06 -9.91
CA TRP A 108 -9.02 -14.40 -10.27
C TRP A 108 -8.37 -15.53 -9.47
N LEU A 109 -7.50 -15.19 -8.51
CA LEU A 109 -6.78 -16.20 -7.76
C LEU A 109 -7.67 -16.79 -6.67
N GLU A 110 -7.61 -18.11 -6.51
CA GLU A 110 -8.38 -18.83 -5.48
C GLU A 110 -8.09 -18.29 -4.08
N HIS A 111 -6.83 -17.92 -3.81
CA HIS A 111 -6.46 -17.32 -2.53
C HIS A 111 -7.16 -15.97 -2.30
N THR A 112 -7.40 -15.16 -3.34
CA THR A 112 -8.14 -13.89 -3.24
C THR A 112 -9.59 -14.18 -2.89
N ALA A 113 -10.22 -15.17 -3.53
CA ALA A 113 -11.58 -15.58 -3.20
C ALA A 113 -11.71 -16.05 -1.73
N GLN A 114 -10.72 -16.82 -1.24
CA GLN A 114 -10.69 -17.25 0.16
C GLN A 114 -10.45 -16.07 1.12
N GLN A 115 -9.56 -15.15 0.77
CA GLN A 115 -9.28 -13.94 1.55
C GLN A 115 -10.53 -13.06 1.69
N LEU A 116 -11.26 -12.83 0.59
CA LEU A 116 -12.49 -12.03 0.59
C LEU A 116 -13.58 -12.66 1.46
N LYS A 117 -13.73 -13.99 1.42
CA LYS A 117 -14.65 -14.73 2.30
C LYS A 117 -14.32 -14.55 3.78
N ASP A 118 -13.04 -14.44 4.14
CA ASP A 118 -12.63 -14.23 5.52
C ASP A 118 -12.80 -12.78 5.96
N PHE A 119 -12.54 -11.83 5.07
CA PHE A 119 -12.81 -10.42 5.33
C PHE A 119 -14.30 -10.13 5.49
N GLU A 120 -15.18 -10.68 4.66
CA GLU A 120 -16.63 -10.41 4.75
C GLU A 120 -17.26 -10.88 6.08
N LYS A 121 -16.63 -11.83 6.78
CA LYS A 121 -17.06 -12.26 8.13
C LYS A 121 -16.74 -11.24 9.21
N THR A 122 -15.77 -10.36 8.99
CA THR A 122 -15.15 -9.52 10.04
C THR A 122 -15.17 -8.03 9.75
N CYS A 123 -15.20 -7.64 8.48
CA CYS A 123 -15.26 -6.26 8.03
C CYS A 123 -16.71 -5.77 8.03
N GLU A 124 -16.92 -4.50 8.39
CA GLU A 124 -18.22 -3.84 8.37
C GLU A 124 -18.53 -3.29 6.97
N ASN A 125 -17.57 -2.58 6.35
CA ASN A 125 -17.71 -2.03 5.00
C ASN A 125 -16.45 -2.34 4.17
N LEU A 126 -16.33 -3.61 3.75
CA LEU A 126 -15.26 -4.04 2.85
C LEU A 126 -15.42 -3.43 1.46
N ILE A 127 -14.34 -2.85 0.95
CA ILE A 127 -14.20 -2.31 -0.40
C ILE A 127 -13.04 -3.04 -1.07
N MET A 128 -13.32 -3.70 -2.18
CA MET A 128 -12.29 -4.24 -3.06
C MET A 128 -11.90 -3.15 -4.08
N LEU A 129 -10.65 -2.70 -4.01
CA LEU A 129 -10.07 -1.71 -4.91
C LEU A 129 -9.42 -2.42 -6.09
N VAL A 130 -9.93 -2.18 -7.29
CA VAL A 130 -9.49 -2.84 -8.52
C VAL A 130 -9.19 -1.83 -9.63
N PRO A 131 -8.42 -2.19 -10.67
CA PRO A 131 -8.30 -1.34 -11.85
C PRO A 131 -9.69 -1.04 -12.41
N ARG A 132 -9.91 0.18 -12.91
CA ARG A 132 -11.19 0.56 -13.49
C ARG A 132 -11.69 -0.41 -14.58
N SER A 133 -10.79 -1.00 -15.36
CA SER A 133 -11.12 -2.00 -16.39
C SER A 133 -11.71 -3.30 -15.83
N GLU A 134 -11.48 -3.61 -14.56
CA GLU A 134 -11.89 -4.86 -13.91
C GLU A 134 -13.15 -4.70 -13.03
N MET A 135 -13.74 -3.51 -12.99
CA MET A 135 -14.86 -3.20 -12.09
C MET A 135 -16.04 -4.17 -12.28
N GLU A 136 -16.49 -4.34 -13.52
CA GLU A 136 -17.67 -5.16 -13.81
C GLU A 136 -17.39 -6.65 -13.62
N THR A 137 -16.22 -7.09 -14.08
CA THR A 137 -15.68 -8.42 -13.84
C THR A 137 -15.64 -8.78 -12.35
N THR A 138 -15.16 -7.86 -11.52
CA THR A 138 -15.07 -8.05 -10.06
C THR A 138 -16.45 -8.16 -9.44
N ARG A 139 -17.43 -7.37 -9.89
CA ARG A 139 -18.81 -7.49 -9.41
C ARG A 139 -19.42 -8.85 -9.72
N GLN A 140 -19.21 -9.36 -10.93
CA GLN A 140 -19.68 -10.69 -11.32
C GLN A 140 -19.02 -11.80 -10.47
N LEU A 141 -17.72 -11.66 -10.20
CA LEU A 141 -17.01 -12.57 -9.29
C LEU A 141 -17.63 -12.54 -7.88
N LEU A 142 -17.81 -11.37 -7.28
CA LEU A 142 -18.40 -11.23 -5.94
C LEU A 142 -19.82 -11.84 -5.90
N GLN A 143 -20.61 -11.64 -6.95
CA GLN A 143 -21.94 -12.26 -7.09
C GLN A 143 -21.86 -13.79 -7.15
N SER A 144 -20.92 -14.35 -7.92
CA SER A 144 -20.71 -15.80 -8.01
C SER A 144 -20.31 -16.42 -6.66
N LEU A 145 -19.50 -15.68 -5.89
CA LEU A 145 -19.02 -16.06 -4.57
C LEU A 145 -20.04 -15.78 -3.45
N LYS A 146 -21.17 -15.14 -3.78
CA LYS A 146 -22.22 -14.70 -2.85
C LYS A 146 -21.72 -13.72 -1.78
N LEU A 147 -20.74 -12.89 -2.13
CA LEU A 147 -20.14 -11.88 -1.25
C LEU A 147 -20.82 -10.52 -1.45
N PHE A 148 -22.06 -10.39 -0.99
CA PHE A 148 -22.92 -9.25 -1.29
C PHE A 148 -22.65 -8.00 -0.43
N LYS A 149 -21.91 -8.13 0.69
CA LYS A 149 -21.57 -6.98 1.54
C LYS A 149 -20.37 -6.22 1.01
N THR A 150 -19.51 -6.89 0.24
CA THR A 150 -18.31 -6.32 -0.36
C THR A 150 -18.68 -5.35 -1.47
N LYS A 151 -18.21 -4.10 -1.35
CA LYS A 151 -18.34 -3.09 -2.39
C LYS A 151 -17.11 -3.12 -3.31
N VAL A 152 -17.27 -2.61 -4.52
CA VAL A 152 -16.17 -2.44 -5.47
C VAL A 152 -15.98 -0.95 -5.70
N ASP A 153 -14.74 -0.50 -5.58
CA ASP A 153 -14.32 0.84 -6.00
C ASP A 153 -13.05 0.70 -6.86
N THR A 154 -12.67 1.76 -7.55
CA THR A 154 -11.69 1.68 -8.63
C THR A 154 -10.51 2.61 -8.43
N TYR A 155 -9.37 2.21 -8.98
CA TYR A 155 -8.20 3.08 -9.13
C TYR A 155 -7.78 3.21 -10.59
N GLU A 156 -7.05 4.29 -10.86
CA GLU A 156 -6.34 4.57 -12.12
C GLU A 156 -4.87 4.86 -11.77
N LEU A 157 -3.95 4.44 -12.64
CA LEU A 157 -2.51 4.64 -12.53
C LEU A 157 -2.00 5.50 -13.69
#